data_AF-A0ABD6DP49-F1
#
_entry.id   AF-A0ABD6DP49-F1
#
_cell.length_a   1.000
_cell.length_b   1.000
_cell.length_c   1.000
_cell.angle_alpha   90.00
_cell.angle_beta   90.00
_cell.angle_gamma   90.00
#
_symmetry.space_group_name_H-M   'P 1'
#
loop_
_entity.id
_entity.type
_entity.pdbx_description
1 polymer ?
#
loop_
_entity_poly.entity_id
_entity_poly.type
_entity_poly.pdbx_seq_one_letter_code
_entity_poly.pdbx_strand_id
1 'polypeptide(L)' 'MDADTVKEVVVAGASVLAVIAAMAYVGMAYGNDTGVLSTQGGQMLAYAIAGFVVLMTIVGYTRQYWLDLDDDE' A
#
# COMPACT_ATOMS: atom_id res chain seq x y z
N MET A 1 1.12 24.37 -6.04
CA MET A 1 1.03 22.90 -6.05
C MET A 1 -0.37 22.60 -6.56
N ASP A 2 -0.46 21.99 -7.73
CA ASP A 2 -1.73 21.83 -8.43
C ASP A 2 -2.59 20.76 -7.75
N ALA A 3 -3.92 20.87 -7.89
CA ALA A 3 -4.85 19.98 -7.18
C ALA A 3 -4.59 18.49 -7.47
N ASP A 4 -4.18 18.16 -8.69
CA ASP A 4 -3.90 16.78 -9.09
C ASP A 4 -2.56 16.28 -8.55
N THR A 5 -1.56 17.16 -8.44
CA THR A 5 -0.31 16.84 -7.73
C THR A 5 -0.59 16.54 -6.25
N VAL A 6 -1.49 17.29 -5.62
CA VAL A 6 -1.88 17.05 -4.22
C VAL A 6 -2.61 15.71 -4.07
N LYS A 7 -3.56 15.40 -4.96
CA LYS A 7 -4.26 14.09 -4.94
C LYS A 7 -3.29 12.94 -5.08
N GLU A 8 -2.34 13.02 -6.01
CA GLU A 8 -1.35 11.97 -6.23
C GLU A 8 -0.51 11.70 -4.98
N VAL A 9 0.03 12.76 -4.37
CA VAL A 9 0.82 12.64 -3.14
C VAL A 9 -0.02 12.07 -2.00
N VAL A 10 -1.27 12.48 -1.88
CA VAL A 10 -2.19 11.98 -0.85
C VAL A 10 -2.50 10.49 -1.08
N VAL A 11 -2.77 10.07 -2.31
CA VAL A 11 -3.08 8.67 -2.64
C VAL A 11 -1.86 7.78 -2.44
N ALA A 12 -0.69 8.21 -2.90
CA ALA A 12 0.56 7.48 -2.68
C ALA A 12 0.88 7.38 -1.17
N GLY A 13 0.77 8.49 -0.44
CA GLY A 13 0.99 8.54 1.01
C GLY A 13 0.02 7.65 1.79
N ALA A 14 -1.27 7.69 1.46
CA ALA A 14 -2.28 6.83 2.07
C ALA A 14 -2.02 5.35 1.81
N SER A 15 -1.57 5.00 0.59
CA SER A 15 -1.22 3.62 0.22
C SER A 15 -0.03 3.10 1.05
N VAL A 16 0.97 3.95 1.29
CA VAL A 16 2.11 3.62 2.16
C VAL A 16 1.65 3.44 3.62
N LEU A 17 0.79 4.32 4.13
CA LEU A 17 0.24 4.19 5.48
C LEU A 17 -0.58 2.90 5.63
N ALA A 18 -1.32 2.50 4.59
CA ALA A 18 -2.10 1.27 4.58
C ALA A 18 -1.21 0.02 4.73
N VAL A 19 -0.09 -0.07 4.01
CA VAL A 19 0.82 -1.22 4.16
C VAL A 19 1.52 -1.22 5.51
N ILE A 20 1.92 -0.06 6.03
CA ILE A 20 2.50 0.05 7.37
C ILE A 20 1.50 -0.45 8.42
N ALA A 21 0.24 -0.04 8.32
CA ALA A 21 -0.81 -0.51 9.22
C ALA A 21 -1.03 -2.03 9.10
N ALA A 22 -1.02 -2.58 7.89
CA ALA A 22 -1.11 -4.03 7.68
C ALA A 22 0.07 -4.78 8.30
N MET A 23 1.30 -4.29 8.12
CA MET A 23 2.50 -4.89 8.72
C MET A 23 2.46 -4.81 10.25
N ALA A 24 2.03 -3.68 10.81
CA ALA A 24 1.85 -3.52 12.25
C ALA A 24 0.81 -4.50 12.79
N TYR A 25 -0.32 -4.65 12.10
CA TYR A 25 -1.35 -5.62 12.46
C TYR A 25 -0.83 -7.05 12.44
N VAL A 26 -0.09 -7.45 11.39
CA VAL A 26 0.53 -8.78 11.31
C VAL A 26 1.51 -9.00 12.47
N GLY A 27 2.32 -7.99 12.81
CA GLY A 27 3.22 -8.04 13.97
C GLY A 27 2.47 -8.26 15.29
N MET A 28 1.36 -7.55 15.52
CA MET A 28 0.55 -7.69 16.73
C MET A 28 -0.21 -9.02 16.80
N ALA A 29 -0.71 -9.52 15.66
CA ALA A 29 -1.55 -10.72 15.62
C ALA A 29 -0.74 -12.02 15.61
N TYR A 30 0.48 -12.01 15.06
CA TYR A 30 1.28 -13.22 14.83
C TYR A 30 2.69 -13.19 15.43
N GLY A 31 3.07 -12.09 16.10
CA GLY A 31 4.29 -11.98 16.87
C GLY A 31 4.17 -12.70 18.22
N ASN A 32 5.31 -13.17 18.74
CA ASN A 32 5.41 -13.74 20.07
C ASN A 32 6.10 -12.79 21.06
N ASP A 33 6.24 -13.20 22.32
CA ASP A 33 6.88 -12.41 23.39
C ASP A 33 8.37 -12.11 23.13
N THR A 34 9.01 -12.83 22.21
CA THR A 34 10.41 -12.58 21.81
C THR A 34 10.54 -11.67 20.59
N GLY A 35 9.42 -11.14 20.07
CA GLY A 35 9.39 -10.26 18.89
C GLY A 35 9.64 -10.99 17.57
N VAL A 36 9.55 -12.32 17.57
CA VAL A 36 9.70 -13.16 16.38
C VAL A 36 8.32 -13.50 15.84
N LEU A 37 8.15 -13.39 14.52
CA LEU A 37 6.93 -13.84 13.86
C LEU A 37 6.85 -15.37 13.87
N SER A 38 5.66 -15.90 14.15
CA SER A 38 5.35 -17.29 13.84
C SER A 38 5.51 -17.57 12.33
N THR A 39 5.67 -18.83 11.95
CA THR A 39 5.77 -19.23 10.53
C THR A 39 4.58 -18.72 9.72
N GLN A 40 3.37 -18.81 10.28
CA GLN A 40 2.17 -18.26 9.65
C GLN A 40 2.22 -16.72 9.56
N GLY A 41 2.70 -16.03 10.60
CA GLY A 41 2.91 -14.58 10.57
C GLY A 41 3.86 -14.12 9.48
N GLY A 42 4.96 -14.84 9.27
CA GLY A 42 5.89 -14.58 8.17
C GLY A 42 5.23 -14.73 6.79
N GLN A 43 4.38 -15.75 6.62
CA GLN A 43 3.61 -15.93 5.38
C GLN A 43 2.58 -14.81 5.18
N MET A 44 1.87 -14.39 6.23
CA MET A 44 0.93 -13.27 6.18
C MET A 44 1.63 -11.95 5.85
N LEU A 45 2.82 -11.72 6.40
CA LEU A 45 3.64 -10.56 6.05
C LEU A 45 4.02 -10.57 4.57
N ALA A 46 4.41 -11.73 4.02
CA ALA A 46 4.72 -11.87 2.60
C ALA A 46 3.49 -11.56 1.72
N TYR A 47 2.30 -12.03 2.10
CA TYR A 47 1.06 -11.68 1.39
C TYR A 47 0.73 -10.18 1.48
N ALA A 48 0.96 -9.54 2.62
CA ALA A 48 0.75 -8.10 2.78
C ALA A 48 1.68 -7.30 1.85
N ILE A 49 2.95 -7.70 1.73
CA ILE A 49 3.91 -7.08 0.81
C ILE A 49 3.49 -7.32 -0.64
N ALA A 50 3.14 -8.55 -1.01
CA ALA A 50 2.69 -8.88 -2.36
C ALA A 50 1.42 -8.08 -2.73
N GLY A 51 0.46 -7.99 -1.81
CA GLY A 51 -0.75 -7.17 -1.96
C GLY A 51 -0.44 -5.69 -2.11
N PHE A 52 0.55 -5.15 -1.37
CA PHE A 52 0.99 -3.78 -1.52
C PHE A 52 1.60 -3.48 -2.89
N VAL A 53 2.39 -4.40 -3.44
CA VAL A 53 2.92 -4.25 -4.81
C VAL A 53 1.78 -4.19 -5.83
N VAL A 54 0.79 -5.08 -5.69
CA VAL A 54 -0.41 -5.06 -6.56
C VAL A 54 -1.20 -3.77 -6.38
N LEU A 55 -1.41 -3.31 -5.14
CA LEU A 55 -2.08 -2.05 -4.84
C LEU A 55 -1.36 -0.87 -5.51
N MET A 56 -0.03 -0.77 -5.37
CA MET A 56 0.76 0.29 -6.00
C MET A 56 0.72 0.22 -7.53
N THR A 57 0.66 -1.00 -8.09
CA THR A 57 0.47 -1.18 -9.53
C THR A 57 -0.88 -0.61 -9.98
N ILE A 58 -1.95 -0.88 -9.24
CA ILE A 58 -3.29 -0.34 -9.51
C ILE A 58 -3.28 1.19 -9.37
N VAL A 59 -2.71 1.73 -8.29
CA VAL A 59 -2.62 3.19 -8.06
C VAL A 59 -1.90 3.88 -9.23
N GLY A 60 -0.78 3.33 -9.68
CA GLY A 60 -0.04 3.85 -10.84
C GLY A 60 -0.87 3.80 -12.13
N TYR A 61 -1.53 2.67 -12.40
CA TYR A 61 -2.37 2.52 -13.59
C TYR A 61 -3.57 3.46 -13.58
N THR A 62 -4.28 3.54 -12.45
CA THR A 62 -5.41 4.46 -12.27
C THR A 62 -4.95 5.90 -12.47
N ARG A 63 -3.81 6.31 -11.89
CA ARG A 63 -3.28 7.67 -12.06
C ARG A 63 -2.98 7.99 -13.53
N GLN A 64 -2.41 7.05 -14.29
CA GLN A 64 -2.19 7.25 -15.72
C GLN A 64 -3.51 7.38 -16.48
N TYR A 65 -4.49 6.52 -16.19
CA TYR A 65 -5.81 6.56 -16.84
C TYR A 65 -6.54 7.90 -16.63
N TRP A 66 -6.48 8.48 -15.42
CA TRP A 66 -7.08 9.80 -15.18
C TRP A 66 -6.36 10.91 -15.93
N LEU A 67 -5.03 10.87 -16.00
CA LEU A 67 -4.27 11.87 -16.77
C LEU A 67 -4.60 11.81 -18.27
N ASP A 68 -4.70 10.60 -18.85
CA ASP A 68 -5.07 10.44 -20.26
C ASP A 68 -6.49 10.99 -20.53
N LEU A 69 -7.44 10.82 -19.59
CA LEU A 69 -8.80 11.37 -19.72
C LEU A 69 -8.82 12.90 -19.66
N ASP A 70 -8.06 13.51 -18.76
CA ASP A 70 -8.00 14.97 -18.61
C ASP A 70 -7.29 15.65 -19.82
N ASP A 71 -6.37 14.96 -20.51
CA ASP A 71 -5.69 15.45 -21.71
C ASP A 71 -6.53 15.35 -23.00
N ASP A 72 -7.55 14.48 -23.01
CA ASP A 72 -8.46 14.25 -24.16
C ASP A 72 -9.69 15.20 -24.18
N GLU A 73 -9.87 16.06 -23.16
CA GLU A 73 -10.97 17.05 -23.03
C GLU A 73 -10.66 18.47 -23.56
#